data_AF-A0AAD0V9E3-F1
#
_entry.id   AF-A0AAD0V9E3-F1
#
_cell.length_a   1.000
_cell.length_b   1.000
_cell.length_c   1.000
_cell.angle_alpha   90.00
_cell.angle_beta   90.00
_cell.angle_gamma   90.00
#
_symmetry.space_group_name_H-M   'P 1'
#
loop_
_entity.id
_entity.type
_entity.pdbx_description
1 polymer ?
#
loop_
_entity_poly.entity_id
_entity_poly.type
_entity_poly.pdbx_seq_one_letter_code
_entity_poly.pdbx_strand_id
1 'polypeptide(L)'
;MLSAQQISRQLLGRTLSTEEALAHRDRLGHRDSHQFIDDIIFVSGLLNPIDPKLESAATRYDRGVEVLIDLLNLAGSPTRTKMVNNIQSAFFADVRSGALVSDSIPPSQRLALINLFIAFQSRSPLAALHLLSRGMDKGRNDRIYEILNPHIDKQLIIETAAQTRRVDLLFTRSRWLDCLPHLPSKFRDAHLAGDLGL
;
A
#
# COMPACT_ATOMS: atom_id res chain seq x y z
N MET A 1 -4.21 20.11 20.37
CA MET A 1 -3.94 18.83 19.70
C MET A 1 -4.82 18.78 18.46
N LEU A 2 -4.28 18.51 17.27
CA LEU A 2 -5.05 18.45 16.03
C LEU A 2 -5.85 17.14 15.95
N SER A 3 -7.06 17.17 15.37
CA SER A 3 -7.82 15.96 15.06
C SER A 3 -7.28 15.26 13.81
N ALA A 4 -7.62 13.98 13.61
CA ALA A 4 -7.24 13.22 12.41
C ALA A 4 -7.61 13.91 11.09
N GLN A 5 -8.82 14.48 11.04
CA GLN A 5 -9.34 15.27 9.90
C GLN A 5 -8.56 16.57 9.67
N GLN A 6 -8.13 17.24 10.73
CA GLN A 6 -7.32 18.45 10.61
C GLN A 6 -5.93 18.13 10.07
N ILE A 7 -5.31 17.05 10.57
CA ILE A 7 -3.98 16.62 10.12
C ILE A 7 -4.03 16.20 8.65
N SER A 8 -5.00 15.38 8.24
CA SER A 8 -5.14 14.91 6.85
C SER A 8 -5.37 16.07 5.87
N ARG A 9 -6.25 17.02 6.21
CA ARG A 9 -6.50 18.21 5.38
C ARG A 9 -5.30 19.14 5.26
N GLN A 10 -4.59 19.39 6.37
CA GLN A 10 -3.40 20.24 6.35
C GLN A 10 -2.25 19.59 5.55
N LEU A 11 -2.07 18.28 5.68
CA LEU A 11 -1.09 17.52 4.92
C LEU A 11 -1.41 17.53 3.41
N LEU A 12 -2.67 17.27 3.04
CA LEU A 12 -3.11 17.36 1.64
C LEU A 12 -2.95 18.78 1.09
N GLY A 13 -3.25 19.80 1.91
CA GLY A 13 -3.10 21.22 1.59
C GLY A 13 -1.67 21.78 1.65
N ARG A 14 -0.65 20.95 1.94
CA ARG A 14 0.78 21.34 2.06
C ARG A 14 1.06 22.38 3.16
N THR A 15 0.16 22.55 4.12
CA THR A 15 0.36 23.43 5.28
C THR A 15 1.02 22.71 6.46
N LEU A 16 1.17 21.39 6.36
CA LEU A 16 1.87 20.53 7.32
C LEU A 16 2.78 19.58 6.55
N SER A 17 4.03 19.41 7.00
CA SER A 17 4.94 18.42 6.40
C SER A 17 4.53 16.98 6.76
N THR A 18 5.04 16.01 6.01
CA THR A 18 4.74 14.59 6.26
C THR A 18 5.31 14.13 7.60
N GLU A 19 6.51 14.57 7.98
CA GLU A 19 7.11 14.27 9.29
C GLU A 19 6.28 14.84 10.45
N GLU A 20 5.84 16.09 10.34
CA GLU A 20 4.99 16.71 11.36
C GLU A 20 3.62 16.02 11.45
N ALA A 21 3.02 15.66 10.31
CA ALA A 21 1.77 14.94 10.26
C ALA A 21 1.87 13.57 10.97
N LEU A 22 2.96 12.84 10.76
CA LEU A 22 3.25 11.58 11.46
C LEU A 22 3.39 11.81 12.97
N ALA A 23 4.15 12.84 13.38
CA ALA A 23 4.32 13.17 14.80
C ALA A 23 3.00 13.55 15.49
N HIS A 24 2.10 14.26 14.78
CA HIS A 24 0.76 14.54 15.28
C HIS A 24 -0.11 13.29 15.35
N ARG A 25 -0.07 12.46 14.31
CA ARG A 25 -0.84 11.20 14.22
C ARG A 25 -0.46 10.21 15.32
N ASP A 26 0.82 10.10 15.66
CA ASP A 26 1.29 9.17 16.70
C ASP A 26 0.87 9.57 18.13
N ARG A 27 0.38 10.80 18.31
CA ARG A 27 -0.25 11.27 19.56
C ARG A 27 -1.76 11.02 19.61
N LEU A 28 -2.37 10.54 18.51
CA LEU A 28 -3.80 10.21 18.44
C LEU A 28 -4.09 8.83 19.06
N GLY A 29 -5.33 8.63 19.48
CA GLY A 29 -5.84 7.31 19.83
C GLY A 29 -5.87 6.36 18.61
N HIS A 30 -5.95 5.06 18.87
CA HIS A 30 -5.90 4.03 17.81
C HIS A 30 -7.00 4.21 16.75
N ARG A 31 -8.23 4.57 17.17
CA ARG A 31 -9.38 4.80 16.27
C ARG A 31 -9.15 5.99 15.34
N ASP A 32 -8.68 7.11 15.88
CA ASP A 32 -8.42 8.34 15.12
C ASP A 32 -7.23 8.19 14.16
N SER A 33 -6.27 7.34 14.54
CA SER A 33 -5.15 6.93 13.68
C SER A 33 -5.58 6.17 12.42
N HIS A 34 -6.72 5.47 12.44
CA HIS A 34 -7.30 4.84 11.23
C HIS A 34 -7.98 5.90 10.36
N GLN A 35 -8.81 6.75 10.98
CA GLN A 35 -9.52 7.84 10.30
C GLN A 35 -8.57 8.74 9.50
N PHE A 36 -7.35 8.96 9.98
CA PHE A 36 -6.33 9.75 9.27
C PHE A 36 -6.04 9.23 7.86
N ILE A 37 -5.86 7.91 7.68
CA ILE A 37 -5.58 7.32 6.36
C ILE A 37 -6.84 7.26 5.52
N ASP A 38 -7.97 6.90 6.13
CA ASP A 38 -9.26 6.84 5.44
C ASP A 38 -9.61 8.21 4.85
N ASP A 39 -9.44 9.29 5.62
CA ASP A 39 -9.67 10.65 5.13
C ASP A 39 -8.79 10.99 3.92
N ILE A 40 -7.50 10.60 3.93
CA ILE A 40 -6.61 10.83 2.78
C ILE A 40 -7.14 10.12 1.55
N ILE A 41 -7.55 8.86 1.70
CA ILE A 41 -8.09 8.01 0.62
C ILE A 41 -9.39 8.60 0.06
N PHE A 42 -10.33 8.98 0.93
CA PHE A 42 -11.64 9.51 0.53
C PHE A 42 -11.56 10.91 -0.05
N VAL A 43 -10.85 11.85 0.60
CA VAL A 43 -10.75 13.26 0.14
C VAL A 43 -10.01 13.36 -1.19
N SER A 44 -8.98 12.54 -1.39
CA SER A 44 -8.20 12.51 -2.63
C SER A 44 -8.91 11.71 -3.73
N GLY A 45 -10.02 11.04 -3.42
CA GLY A 45 -10.78 10.24 -4.38
C GLY A 45 -10.04 9.01 -4.89
N LEU A 46 -9.12 8.44 -4.09
CA LEU A 46 -8.27 7.31 -4.51
C LEU A 46 -9.05 6.03 -4.82
N LEU A 47 -10.31 5.93 -4.37
CA LEU A 47 -11.21 4.79 -4.63
C LEU A 47 -12.20 5.08 -5.77
N ASN A 48 -12.18 6.28 -6.35
CA ASN A 48 -13.10 6.62 -7.42
C ASN A 48 -12.58 6.04 -8.76
N PRO A 49 -13.34 5.14 -9.42
CA PRO A 49 -12.91 4.47 -10.64
C PRO A 49 -12.97 5.38 -11.88
N ILE A 50 -13.51 6.60 -11.75
CA ILE A 50 -13.71 7.49 -12.87
C ILE A 50 -12.37 8.14 -13.17
N ASP A 51 -11.88 7.92 -14.40
CA ASP A 51 -10.73 8.59 -14.98
C ASP A 51 -10.89 10.10 -14.73
N PRO A 52 -10.00 10.73 -13.96
CA PRO A 52 -10.20 12.10 -13.54
C PRO A 52 -10.31 12.98 -14.77
N LYS A 53 -11.44 13.70 -14.92
CA LYS A 53 -11.50 14.83 -15.86
C LYS A 53 -10.29 15.72 -15.56
N LEU A 54 -9.45 15.89 -16.59
CA LEU A 54 -8.00 16.16 -16.53
C LEU A 54 -7.51 17.31 -15.63
N GLU A 55 -8.38 18.18 -15.11
CA GLU A 55 -7.95 19.42 -14.47
C GLU A 55 -8.19 19.51 -12.95
N SER A 56 -9.22 18.84 -12.36
CA SER A 56 -9.52 19.00 -10.91
C SER A 56 -9.47 17.72 -10.06
N ALA A 57 -9.55 16.55 -10.69
CA ALA A 57 -9.46 15.27 -10.01
C ALA A 57 -8.06 14.65 -10.14
N ALA A 58 -7.32 14.94 -11.22
CA ALA A 58 -5.93 14.53 -11.38
C ALA A 58 -5.03 15.17 -10.31
N THR A 59 -5.20 16.46 -10.03
CA THR A 59 -4.44 17.18 -8.98
C THR A 59 -4.70 16.66 -7.57
N ARG A 60 -5.96 16.33 -7.23
CA ARG A 60 -6.30 15.76 -5.90
C ARG A 60 -5.84 14.32 -5.76
N TYR A 61 -6.04 13.50 -6.80
CA TYR A 61 -5.56 12.13 -6.84
C TYR A 61 -4.03 12.07 -6.73
N ASP A 62 -3.33 12.83 -7.57
CA ASP A 62 -1.87 12.90 -7.58
C ASP A 62 -1.33 13.34 -6.24
N ARG A 63 -1.95 14.34 -5.60
CA ARG A 63 -1.58 14.77 -4.27
C ARG A 63 -1.79 13.67 -3.22
N GLY A 64 -2.91 12.96 -3.29
CA GLY A 64 -3.18 11.82 -2.43
C GLY A 64 -2.12 10.73 -2.59
N VAL A 65 -1.72 10.43 -3.83
CA VAL A 65 -0.66 9.47 -4.14
C VAL A 65 0.69 9.92 -3.57
N GLU A 66 1.09 11.18 -3.80
CA GLU A 66 2.32 11.76 -3.24
C GLU A 66 2.34 11.63 -1.70
N VAL A 67 1.25 12.04 -1.05
CA VAL A 67 1.13 11.98 0.41
C VAL A 67 1.25 10.55 0.92
N LEU A 68 0.59 9.58 0.28
CA LEU A 68 0.70 8.18 0.67
C LEU A 68 2.13 7.64 0.47
N ILE A 69 2.80 8.01 -0.62
CA ILE A 69 4.19 7.63 -0.88
C ILE A 69 5.10 8.16 0.24
N ASP A 70 4.99 9.45 0.56
CA ASP A 70 5.81 10.08 1.59
C ASP A 70 5.57 9.42 2.96
N LEU A 71 4.29 9.21 3.32
CA LEU A 71 3.92 8.54 4.56
C LEU A 71 4.49 7.12 4.63
N LEU A 72 4.38 6.33 3.55
CA LEU A 72 4.86 4.95 3.53
C LEU A 72 6.39 4.87 3.57
N ASN A 73 7.09 5.81 2.95
CA ASN A 73 8.55 5.86 2.95
C ASN A 73 9.09 6.30 4.32
N LEU A 74 8.46 7.28 4.97
CA LEU A 74 8.91 7.86 6.24
C LEU A 74 8.47 7.06 7.48
N ALA A 75 7.24 6.53 7.50
CA ALA A 75 6.69 5.90 8.70
C ALA A 75 7.52 4.69 9.15
N GLY A 76 7.83 4.58 10.44
CA GLY A 76 8.48 3.39 11.01
C GLY A 76 7.58 2.16 11.05
N SER A 77 8.16 0.99 11.31
CA SER A 77 7.39 -0.20 11.73
C SER A 77 7.05 -0.06 13.22
N PRO A 78 5.82 -0.33 13.70
CA PRO A 78 4.70 -1.00 13.01
C PRO A 78 3.73 -0.06 12.27
N THR A 79 3.85 1.27 12.42
CA THR A 79 2.93 2.27 11.85
C THR A 79 2.71 2.09 10.35
N ARG A 80 3.77 1.89 9.58
CA ARG A 80 3.71 1.64 8.13
C ARG A 80 2.86 0.43 7.77
N THR A 81 2.99 -0.68 8.50
CA THR A 81 2.19 -1.89 8.26
C THR A 81 0.71 -1.61 8.52
N LYS A 82 0.38 -0.84 9.57
CA LYS A 82 -1.01 -0.44 9.83
C LYS A 82 -1.57 0.45 8.72
N MET A 83 -0.77 1.38 8.21
CA MET A 83 -1.19 2.24 7.08
C MET A 83 -1.47 1.41 5.82
N VAL A 84 -0.59 0.47 5.48
CA VAL A 84 -0.81 -0.45 4.35
C VAL A 84 -2.09 -1.27 4.56
N ASN A 85 -2.33 -1.79 5.77
CA ASN A 85 -3.57 -2.51 6.07
C ASN A 85 -4.82 -1.64 5.87
N ASN A 86 -4.77 -0.36 6.24
CA ASN A 86 -5.89 0.56 6.05
C ASN A 86 -6.15 0.80 4.56
N ILE A 87 -5.09 1.06 3.78
CA ILE A 87 -5.17 1.23 2.33
C ILE A 87 -5.78 -0.01 1.68
N GLN A 88 -5.28 -1.19 2.03
CA GLN A 88 -5.79 -2.46 1.49
C GLN A 88 -7.26 -2.68 1.89
N SER A 89 -7.61 -2.43 3.16
CA SER A 89 -8.98 -2.60 3.67
C SER A 89 -9.98 -1.72 2.93
N ALA A 90 -9.58 -0.52 2.50
CA ALA A 90 -10.44 0.41 1.78
C ALA A 90 -10.94 -0.16 0.42
N PHE A 91 -10.19 -1.09 -0.19
CA PHE A 91 -10.60 -1.76 -1.43
C PHE A 91 -11.61 -2.90 -1.22
N PHE A 92 -11.62 -3.49 -0.01
CA PHE A 92 -12.58 -4.52 0.39
C PHE A 92 -13.82 -3.94 1.08
N ALA A 93 -13.75 -2.67 1.52
CA ALA A 93 -14.88 -1.98 2.10
C ALA A 93 -15.94 -1.71 1.03
N ASP A 94 -17.13 -2.25 1.23
CA ASP A 94 -18.31 -1.79 0.49
C ASP A 94 -18.77 -0.47 1.11
N VAL A 95 -18.25 0.63 0.57
CA VAL A 95 -18.56 2.01 0.99
C VAL A 95 -20.07 2.31 0.90
N ARG A 96 -20.87 1.51 0.17
CA ARG A 96 -22.28 1.79 -0.09
C ARG A 96 -23.27 0.96 0.73
N SER A 97 -22.89 -0.20 1.29
CA SER A 97 -23.88 -1.12 1.89
C SER A 97 -23.87 -1.20 3.41
N GLY A 98 -22.83 -0.70 4.10
CA GLY A 98 -22.69 -0.91 5.54
C GLY A 98 -22.57 -2.39 5.95
N ALA A 99 -22.38 -3.29 4.97
CA ALA A 99 -22.22 -4.72 5.19
C ALA A 99 -20.81 -5.05 5.69
N LEU A 100 -20.70 -6.19 6.39
CA LEU A 100 -19.42 -6.75 6.84
C LEU A 100 -18.44 -6.85 5.66
N VAL A 101 -17.18 -6.49 5.92
CA VAL A 101 -16.08 -6.44 4.94
C VAL A 101 -16.10 -7.68 4.05
N SER A 102 -16.44 -7.49 2.78
CA SER A 102 -16.49 -8.56 1.78
C SER A 102 -15.07 -9.08 1.50
N ASP A 103 -14.93 -10.37 1.24
CA ASP A 103 -13.66 -10.93 0.73
C ASP A 103 -13.47 -10.68 -0.77
N SER A 104 -14.46 -10.09 -1.44
CA SER A 104 -14.39 -9.69 -2.85
C SER A 104 -14.15 -8.19 -3.02
N ILE A 105 -13.31 -7.84 -4.00
CA ILE A 105 -13.07 -6.45 -4.41
C ILE A 105 -14.04 -6.11 -5.55
N PRO A 106 -14.91 -5.10 -5.40
CA PRO A 106 -15.81 -4.66 -6.47
C PRO A 106 -15.05 -4.23 -7.75
N PRO A 107 -15.62 -4.37 -8.95
CA PRO A 107 -14.93 -4.01 -10.20
C PRO A 107 -14.39 -2.57 -10.24
N SER A 108 -15.12 -1.60 -9.66
CA SER A 108 -14.65 -0.22 -9.53
C SER A 108 -13.41 -0.09 -8.64
N GLN A 109 -13.42 -0.77 -7.50
CA GLN A 109 -12.28 -0.80 -6.57
C GLN A 109 -11.09 -1.54 -7.16
N ARG A 110 -11.32 -2.50 -8.05
CA ARG A 110 -10.26 -3.19 -8.80
C ARG A 110 -9.48 -2.22 -9.67
N LEU A 111 -10.17 -1.40 -10.45
CA LEU A 111 -9.54 -0.35 -11.26
C LEU A 111 -8.84 0.68 -10.36
N ALA A 112 -9.52 1.05 -9.25
CA ALA A 112 -9.00 1.78 -8.11
C ALA A 112 -7.56 1.39 -7.71
N LEU A 113 -7.47 0.11 -7.32
CA LEU A 113 -6.27 -0.57 -6.85
C LEU A 113 -5.18 -0.62 -7.92
N ILE A 114 -5.53 -0.95 -9.17
CA ILE A 114 -4.58 -1.01 -10.28
C ILE A 114 -3.95 0.37 -10.52
N ASN A 115 -4.77 1.41 -10.61
CA ASN A 115 -4.29 2.77 -10.84
C ASN A 115 -3.38 3.25 -9.70
N LEU A 116 -3.79 3.02 -8.45
CA LEU A 116 -2.97 3.38 -7.28
C LEU A 116 -1.62 2.64 -7.29
N PHE A 117 -1.63 1.35 -7.60
CA PHE A 117 -0.41 0.55 -7.65
C PHE A 117 0.53 1.01 -8.78
N ILE A 118 0.03 1.28 -9.98
CA ILE A 118 0.83 1.81 -11.09
C ILE A 118 1.42 3.18 -10.72
N ALA A 119 0.64 4.04 -10.05
CA ALA A 119 1.11 5.33 -9.59
C ALA A 119 2.22 5.19 -8.53
N PHE A 120 2.10 4.24 -7.59
CA PHE A 120 3.19 3.91 -6.66
C PHE A 120 4.41 3.37 -7.39
N GLN A 121 4.25 2.37 -8.27
CA GLN A 121 5.38 1.74 -8.95
C GLN A 121 6.19 2.73 -9.78
N SER A 122 5.51 3.65 -10.48
CA SER A 122 6.17 4.67 -11.32
C SER A 122 6.84 5.80 -10.53
N ARG A 123 6.32 6.18 -9.35
CA ARG A 123 6.81 7.32 -8.57
C ARG A 123 7.70 6.92 -7.39
N SER A 124 7.45 5.75 -6.82
CA SER A 124 8.17 5.17 -5.68
C SER A 124 8.01 3.64 -5.67
N PRO A 125 8.92 2.90 -6.34
CA PRO A 125 8.96 1.44 -6.30
C PRO A 125 8.98 0.89 -4.86
N LEU A 126 9.52 1.65 -3.91
CA LEU A 126 9.53 1.31 -2.50
C LEU A 126 8.13 1.32 -1.88
N ALA A 127 7.29 2.31 -2.22
CA ALA A 127 5.90 2.36 -1.77
C ALA A 127 5.07 1.22 -2.38
N ALA A 128 5.30 0.91 -3.65
CA ALA A 128 4.71 -0.26 -4.31
C ALA A 128 5.12 -1.57 -3.62
N LEU A 129 6.42 -1.72 -3.33
CA LEU A 129 6.93 -2.85 -2.54
C LEU A 129 6.28 -2.90 -1.15
N HIS A 130 6.04 -1.79 -0.48
CA HIS A 130 5.35 -1.78 0.80
C HIS A 130 3.90 -2.25 0.69
N LEU A 131 3.18 -1.85 -0.35
CA LEU A 131 1.81 -2.30 -0.61
C LEU A 131 1.73 -3.81 -0.91
N LEU A 132 2.78 -4.38 -1.50
CA LEU A 132 2.89 -5.80 -1.84
C LEU A 132 3.43 -6.67 -0.68
N SER A 133 4.48 -6.21 0.00
CA SER A 133 5.21 -7.02 1.00
C SER A 133 4.63 -6.90 2.42
N ARG A 134 3.83 -5.87 2.68
CA ARG A 134 3.16 -5.64 3.96
C ARG A 134 1.67 -5.73 3.73
N GLY A 135 0.91 -6.11 4.76
CA GLY A 135 -0.53 -6.19 4.58
C GLY A 135 -1.23 -7.23 5.43
N MET A 136 -2.53 -7.26 5.18
CA MET A 136 -3.57 -8.05 5.82
C MET A 136 -3.34 -9.57 5.75
N ASP A 137 -4.22 -10.30 6.41
CA ASP A 137 -4.30 -11.75 6.47
C ASP A 137 -4.18 -12.39 5.08
N LYS A 138 -3.59 -13.59 5.03
CA LYS A 138 -3.12 -14.27 3.81
C LYS A 138 -4.12 -14.19 2.64
N GLY A 139 -5.40 -14.52 2.85
CA GLY A 139 -6.41 -14.58 1.78
C GLY A 139 -6.68 -13.26 1.04
N ARG A 140 -6.77 -12.14 1.76
CA ARG A 140 -7.04 -10.83 1.14
C ARG A 140 -5.83 -10.25 0.45
N ASN A 141 -4.64 -10.47 1.01
CA ASN A 141 -3.40 -10.07 0.36
C ASN A 141 -3.16 -10.88 -0.93
N ASP A 142 -3.42 -12.19 -0.91
CA ASP A 142 -3.32 -13.05 -2.10
C ASP A 142 -4.24 -12.53 -3.22
N ARG A 143 -5.46 -12.10 -2.88
CA ARG A 143 -6.40 -11.52 -3.85
C ARG A 143 -5.93 -10.19 -4.45
N ILE A 144 -5.33 -9.31 -3.65
CA ILE A 144 -4.69 -8.09 -4.14
C ILE A 144 -3.56 -8.46 -5.12
N TYR A 145 -2.72 -9.41 -4.76
CA TYR A 145 -1.65 -9.89 -5.63
C TYR A 145 -2.17 -10.45 -6.95
N GLU A 146 -3.20 -11.30 -6.93
CA GLU A 146 -3.82 -11.85 -8.14
C GLU A 146 -4.29 -10.76 -9.11
N ILE A 147 -4.85 -9.68 -8.57
CA ILE A 147 -5.32 -8.53 -9.36
C ILE A 147 -4.14 -7.75 -9.94
N LEU A 148 -3.10 -7.52 -9.12
CA LEU A 148 -1.97 -6.68 -9.50
C LEU A 148 -0.95 -7.41 -10.37
N ASN A 149 -0.81 -8.74 -10.26
CA ASN A 149 0.24 -9.53 -10.91
C ASN A 149 0.47 -9.22 -12.41
N PRO A 150 -0.56 -9.00 -13.25
CA PRO A 150 -0.36 -8.61 -14.66
C PRO A 150 0.25 -7.21 -14.85
N HIS A 151 0.20 -6.36 -13.83
CA HIS A 151 0.62 -4.95 -13.86
C HIS A 151 1.93 -4.70 -13.10
N ILE A 152 2.48 -5.71 -12.43
CA ILE A 152 3.72 -5.56 -11.66
C ILE A 152 4.91 -5.62 -12.61
N ASP A 153 5.73 -4.58 -12.58
CA ASP A 153 7.09 -4.63 -13.11
C ASP A 153 7.94 -5.46 -12.13
N LYS A 154 8.00 -6.76 -12.39
CA LYS A 154 8.65 -7.72 -11.49
C LYS A 154 10.11 -7.39 -11.28
N GLN A 155 10.83 -7.00 -12.34
CA GLN A 155 12.26 -6.70 -12.25
C GLN A 155 12.48 -5.51 -11.33
N LEU A 156 11.75 -4.41 -11.55
CA LEU A 156 11.84 -3.20 -10.74
C LEU A 156 11.54 -3.48 -9.25
N ILE A 157 10.50 -4.26 -8.96
CA ILE A 157 10.10 -4.57 -7.57
C ILE A 157 11.11 -5.50 -6.89
N ILE A 158 11.67 -6.48 -7.59
CA ILE A 158 12.70 -7.38 -7.04
C ILE A 158 13.99 -6.60 -6.75
N GLU A 159 14.44 -5.76 -7.67
CA GLU A 159 15.62 -4.90 -7.47
C GLU A 159 15.44 -3.99 -6.25
N THR A 160 14.27 -3.37 -6.12
CA THR A 160 13.92 -2.54 -4.95
C THR A 160 13.92 -3.34 -3.65
N ALA A 161 13.40 -4.58 -3.68
CA ALA A 161 13.42 -5.46 -2.53
C ALA A 161 14.83 -5.90 -2.14
N ALA A 162 15.72 -6.12 -3.12
CA ALA A 162 17.13 -6.43 -2.88
C ALA A 162 17.85 -5.26 -2.21
N GLN A 163 17.70 -4.04 -2.75
CA GLN A 163 18.31 -2.83 -2.20
C GLN A 163 17.85 -2.55 -0.76
N THR A 164 16.58 -2.84 -0.45
CA THR A 164 16.03 -2.62 0.89
C THR A 164 16.09 -3.84 1.82
N ARG A 165 16.74 -4.93 1.38
CA ARG A 165 16.89 -6.19 2.13
C ARG A 165 15.55 -6.79 2.59
N ARG A 166 14.56 -6.84 1.68
CA ARG A 166 13.19 -7.37 1.90
C ARG A 166 12.77 -8.44 0.89
N VAL A 167 13.72 -9.03 0.18
CA VAL A 167 13.45 -10.07 -0.83
C VAL A 167 12.76 -11.29 -0.19
N ASP A 168 13.11 -11.64 1.05
CA ASP A 168 12.49 -12.71 1.83
C ASP A 168 10.99 -12.50 2.04
N LEU A 169 10.60 -11.29 2.42
CA LEU A 169 9.19 -10.92 2.61
C LEU A 169 8.45 -10.92 1.26
N LEU A 170 9.07 -10.36 0.22
CA LEU A 170 8.50 -10.37 -1.13
C LEU A 170 8.33 -11.80 -1.65
N PHE A 171 9.33 -12.66 -1.48
CA PHE A 171 9.28 -14.06 -1.91
C PHE A 171 8.19 -14.85 -1.19
N THR A 172 8.08 -14.68 0.13
CA THR A 172 7.05 -15.35 0.94
C THR A 172 5.62 -15.03 0.45
N ARG A 173 5.42 -13.82 -0.08
CA ARG A 173 4.11 -13.36 -0.57
C ARG A 173 3.87 -13.69 -2.04
N SER A 174 4.83 -13.36 -2.90
CA SER A 174 4.70 -13.50 -4.35
C SER A 174 4.97 -14.91 -4.87
N ARG A 175 5.80 -15.68 -4.15
CA ARG A 175 6.37 -16.97 -4.60
C ARG A 175 7.10 -16.89 -5.94
N TRP A 176 7.60 -15.72 -6.32
CA TRP A 176 8.37 -15.58 -7.57
C TRP A 176 9.74 -16.21 -7.42
N LEU A 177 10.03 -17.20 -8.25
CA LEU A 177 11.33 -17.88 -8.28
C LEU A 177 12.48 -16.90 -8.61
N ASP A 178 12.18 -15.82 -9.33
CA ASP A 178 13.12 -14.75 -9.64
C ASP A 178 13.68 -14.03 -8.39
N CYS A 179 13.03 -14.18 -7.22
CA CYS A 179 13.55 -13.68 -5.96
C CYS A 179 14.69 -14.56 -5.39
N LEU A 180 14.75 -15.85 -5.74
CA LEU A 180 15.68 -16.83 -5.14
C LEU A 180 17.16 -16.42 -5.22
N PRO A 181 17.68 -15.87 -6.34
CA PRO A 181 19.07 -15.45 -6.43
C PRO A 181 19.43 -14.33 -5.45
N HIS A 182 18.43 -13.56 -5.00
CA HIS A 182 18.60 -12.42 -4.11
C HIS A 182 18.28 -12.74 -2.64
N LEU A 183 17.88 -13.98 -2.34
CA LEU A 183 17.67 -14.43 -0.96
C LEU A 183 19.01 -14.74 -0.26
N PRO A 184 19.09 -14.59 1.07
CA PRO A 184 20.22 -15.10 1.83
C PRO A 184 20.39 -16.61 1.61
N SER A 185 21.64 -17.10 1.56
CA SER A 185 22.00 -18.50 1.28
C SER A 185 21.14 -19.50 2.07
N LYS A 186 21.00 -19.29 3.39
CA LYS A 186 20.16 -20.12 4.26
C LYS A 186 18.72 -20.32 3.75
N PHE A 187 18.08 -19.28 3.23
CA PHE A 187 16.68 -19.36 2.77
C PHE A 187 16.58 -19.91 1.35
N ARG A 188 17.53 -19.55 0.48
CA ARG A 188 17.62 -20.11 -0.87
C ARG A 188 17.88 -21.61 -0.84
N ASP A 189 18.83 -22.05 -0.02
CA ASP A 189 19.25 -23.44 0.06
C ASP A 189 18.17 -24.30 0.74
N ALA A 190 17.43 -23.75 1.71
CA ALA A 190 16.25 -24.42 2.29
C ALA A 190 15.13 -24.66 1.27
N HIS A 191 14.90 -23.72 0.33
CA HIS A 191 13.95 -23.92 -0.76
C HIS A 191 14.41 -25.03 -1.70
N LEU A 192 15.68 -24.99 -2.11
CA LEU A 192 16.26 -25.99 -3.01
C LEU A 192 16.29 -27.40 -2.37
N ALA A 193 16.54 -27.50 -1.07
CA ALA A 193 16.49 -28.76 -0.35
C ALA A 193 15.07 -29.33 -0.23
N GLY A 194 14.06 -28.46 -0.06
CA GLY A 194 12.65 -28.86 -0.03
C GLY A 194 12.15 -29.41 -1.37
N ASP A 195 12.60 -28.85 -2.50
CA ASP A 195 12.31 -29.38 -3.84
C ASP A 195 13.03 -30.72 -4.14
N LEU A 196 14.11 -31.01 -3.42
CA LEU A 196 14.84 -32.29 -3.52
C LEU A 196 14.27 -33.41 -2.63
N GLY A 197 13.19 -33.15 -1.88
CA GLY A 197 12.51 -34.15 -1.06
C GLY A 197 13.30 -34.68 0.13
N LEU A 198 14.21 -33.86 0.68
CA LEU A 198 15.02 -34.18 1.87
C LEU A 198 14.38 -33.71 3.18
#